data_AF-D3T865-F1
#
_entry.id   AF-D3T865-F1
#
_cell.length_a   1.000
_cell.length_b   1.000
_cell.length_c   1.000
_cell.angle_alpha   90.00
_cell.angle_beta   90.00
_cell.angle_gamma   90.00
#
_symmetry.space_group_name_H-M   'P 1'
#
loop_
_entity.id
_entity.type
_entity.pdbx_description
1 polymer ?
#
loop_
_entity_poly.entity_id
_entity_poly.type
_entity_poly.pdbx_seq_one_letter_code
_entity_poly.pdbx_strand_id
1 'polypeptide(L)'
;MYIVITGDIIGSRELLAKGIKRENFIKAVEEVNKACEDYLLVKFSLMRGDEIQGILKQVDFLPAVVRNLRYNFFPAGLRIGIGIGSISTGIEKNSWEMDGEAFYRAREALSLCDKNAITIVKTGDLFIEEATTALFTLLDALQSKWTRAQWEAVMNYEKYGTYKKAAQILKVMPQNVAKRCNAARWQAVVRGEKAIVRLLKFVLEGNTNE
;
A
#
# COMPACT_ATOMS: atom_id res chain seq x y z
N MET A 1 16.26 0.00 -10.37
CA MET A 1 14.84 0.22 -10.74
C MET A 1 14.13 0.91 -9.58
N TYR A 2 13.02 1.59 -9.88
CA TYR A 2 12.19 2.32 -8.94
C TYR A 2 10.82 1.66 -8.80
N ILE A 3 10.11 1.99 -7.72
CA ILE A 3 8.81 1.44 -7.38
C ILE A 3 7.84 2.60 -7.27
N VAL A 4 6.96 2.74 -8.25
CA VAL A 4 5.90 3.74 -8.27
C VAL A 4 4.60 3.10 -7.79
N ILE A 5 3.93 3.75 -6.85
CA ILE A 5 2.62 3.35 -6.37
C ILE A 5 1.66 4.46 -6.79
N THR A 6 0.65 4.10 -7.58
CA THR A 6 -0.49 4.96 -7.88
C THR A 6 -1.76 4.33 -7.31
N GLY A 7 -2.74 5.15 -6.94
CA GLY A 7 -4.00 4.65 -6.41
C GLY A 7 -5.17 5.57 -6.71
N ASP A 8 -6.36 4.99 -6.69
CA ASP A 8 -7.63 5.65 -6.97
C ASP A 8 -8.62 5.37 -5.82
N ILE A 9 -9.32 6.40 -5.33
CA ILE A 9 -10.25 6.28 -4.21
C ILE A 9 -11.56 5.68 -4.70
N ILE A 10 -11.90 4.52 -4.16
CA ILE A 10 -13.12 3.81 -4.55
C ILE A 10 -14.35 4.64 -4.17
N GLY A 11 -15.18 4.96 -5.16
CA GLY A 11 -16.44 5.69 -4.96
C GLY A 11 -16.24 7.14 -4.51
N SER A 12 -15.11 7.77 -4.87
CA SER A 12 -14.77 9.13 -4.46
C SER A 12 -15.88 10.14 -4.79
N ARG A 13 -16.47 10.07 -6.00
CA ARG A 13 -17.52 10.97 -6.48
C ARG A 13 -18.79 10.83 -5.64
N GLU A 14 -19.18 9.61 -5.32
CA GLU A 14 -20.33 9.32 -4.47
C GLU A 14 -20.09 9.77 -3.02
N LEU A 15 -18.87 9.60 -2.50
CA LEU A 15 -18.50 10.07 -1.16
C LEU A 15 -18.56 11.60 -1.08
N LEU A 16 -18.02 12.31 -2.07
CA LEU A 16 -18.09 13.76 -2.17
C LEU A 16 -19.54 14.25 -2.27
N ALA A 17 -20.36 13.60 -3.10
CA ALA A 17 -21.78 13.91 -3.24
C ALA A 17 -22.57 13.69 -1.93
N LYS A 18 -22.15 12.72 -1.09
CA LYS A 18 -22.69 12.46 0.25
C LYS A 18 -22.14 13.41 1.34
N GLY A 19 -21.31 14.39 0.97
CA GLY A 19 -20.80 15.41 1.87
C GLY A 19 -19.48 15.07 2.56
N ILE A 20 -18.81 13.96 2.19
CA ILE A 20 -17.41 13.75 2.58
C ILE A 20 -16.58 14.84 1.93
N LYS A 21 -15.75 15.53 2.70
CA LYS A 21 -14.95 16.63 2.18
C LYS A 21 -13.62 16.13 1.63
N ARG A 22 -13.13 16.76 0.57
CA ARG A 22 -11.83 16.43 -0.06
C ARG A 22 -10.67 16.53 0.93
N GLU A 23 -10.76 17.43 1.91
CA GLU A 23 -9.77 17.59 2.98
C GLU A 23 -9.58 16.31 3.80
N ASN A 24 -10.56 15.40 3.85
CA ASN A 24 -10.39 14.11 4.51
C ASN A 24 -9.42 13.20 3.74
N PHE A 25 -9.44 13.24 2.40
CA PHE A 25 -8.50 12.50 1.57
C PHE A 25 -7.09 13.09 1.68
N ILE A 26 -6.98 14.42 1.71
CA ILE A 26 -5.70 15.11 1.92
C ILE A 26 -5.09 14.69 3.27
N LYS A 27 -5.88 14.71 4.35
CA LYS A 27 -5.42 14.25 5.68
C LYS A 27 -5.00 12.78 5.67
N ALA A 28 -5.71 11.91 4.97
CA ALA A 28 -5.33 10.51 4.85
C ALA A 28 -3.96 10.36 4.16
N VAL A 29 -3.70 11.13 3.10
CA VAL A 29 -2.39 11.16 2.43
C VAL A 29 -1.29 11.70 3.37
N GLU A 30 -1.57 12.76 4.12
CA GLU A 30 -0.64 13.31 5.11
C GLU A 30 -0.26 12.30 6.20
N GLU A 31 -1.24 11.56 6.73
CA GLU A 31 -0.99 10.51 7.73
C GLU A 31 -0.17 9.34 7.15
N VAL A 32 -0.42 8.95 5.91
CA VAL A 32 0.39 7.94 5.20
C VAL A 32 1.83 8.43 5.05
N ASN A 33 2.03 9.66 4.57
CA ASN A 33 3.34 10.26 4.39
C ASN A 33 4.12 10.35 5.71
N LYS A 34 3.43 10.69 6.81
CA LYS A 34 4.04 10.73 8.14
C LYS A 34 4.38 9.35 8.66
N ALA A 35 3.51 8.36 8.47
CA ALA A 35 3.75 6.99 8.92
C ALA A 35 4.85 6.28 8.13
N CYS A 36 5.08 6.70 6.88
CA CYS A 36 5.99 6.05 5.94
C CYS A 36 7.16 6.94 5.51
N GLU A 37 7.46 8.03 6.22
CA GLU A 37 8.45 9.03 5.79
C GLU A 37 9.82 8.40 5.46
N ASP A 38 10.28 7.47 6.29
CA ASP A 38 11.55 6.77 6.09
C ASP A 38 11.53 5.80 4.89
N TYR A 39 10.36 5.42 4.41
CA TYR A 39 10.16 4.43 3.34
C TYR A 39 10.04 5.06 1.96
N LEU A 40 9.72 6.35 1.88
CA LEU A 40 9.34 7.05 0.66
C LEU A 40 10.50 7.81 0.04
N LEU A 41 10.77 7.53 -1.23
CA LEU A 41 11.71 8.33 -2.04
C LEU A 41 11.05 9.65 -2.43
N VAL A 42 9.77 9.59 -2.83
CA VAL A 42 8.92 10.75 -3.11
C VAL A 42 7.60 10.56 -2.37
N LYS A 43 7.19 11.59 -1.61
CA LYS A 43 5.95 11.56 -0.82
C LYS A 43 4.74 11.36 -1.71
N PHE A 44 3.70 10.74 -1.17
CA PHE A 44 2.41 10.66 -1.84
C PHE A 44 1.81 12.06 -2.00
N SER A 45 1.27 12.33 -3.17
CA SER A 45 0.51 13.55 -3.45
C SER A 45 -0.79 13.19 -4.16
N LEU A 46 -1.84 13.99 -3.90
CA LEU A 46 -3.17 13.83 -4.49
C LEU A 46 -3.28 14.73 -5.73
N MET A 47 -3.59 14.18 -6.89
CA MET A 47 -3.80 14.91 -8.15
C MET A 47 -5.25 14.78 -8.65
N ARG A 48 -5.72 15.82 -9.33
CA ARG A 48 -7.01 15.90 -10.05
C ARG A 48 -8.13 15.00 -9.50
N GLY A 49 -8.62 15.36 -8.31
CA GLY A 49 -9.72 14.64 -7.66
C GLY A 49 -9.21 13.71 -6.57
N ASP A 50 -9.04 12.44 -6.93
CA ASP A 50 -8.95 11.25 -6.09
C ASP A 50 -7.72 10.36 -6.35
N GLU A 51 -6.90 10.67 -7.36
CA GLU A 51 -5.70 9.89 -7.65
C GLU A 51 -4.54 10.26 -6.72
N ILE A 52 -3.89 9.25 -6.14
CA ILE A 52 -2.71 9.38 -5.28
C ILE A 52 -1.50 8.75 -5.94
N GLN A 53 -0.33 9.37 -5.84
CA GLN A 53 0.90 8.81 -6.42
C GLN A 53 2.13 9.10 -5.56
N GLY A 54 2.98 8.09 -5.34
CA GLY A 54 4.22 8.19 -4.57
C GLY A 54 5.26 7.19 -5.04
N ILE A 55 6.50 7.36 -4.58
CA ILE A 55 7.64 6.52 -4.97
C ILE A 55 8.31 5.95 -3.72
N LEU A 56 8.57 4.65 -3.74
CA LEU A 56 9.16 3.92 -2.62
C LEU A 56 10.68 3.82 -2.76
N LYS A 57 11.41 3.88 -1.64
CA LYS A 57 12.89 3.72 -1.63
C LYS A 57 13.31 2.28 -1.95
N GLN A 58 12.62 1.31 -1.36
CA GLN A 58 13.00 -0.11 -1.42
C GLN A 58 11.76 -0.99 -1.33
N VAL A 59 11.82 -2.16 -1.98
CA VAL A 59 10.69 -3.09 -2.05
C VAL A 59 10.31 -3.70 -0.71
N ASP A 60 11.25 -3.79 0.23
CA ASP A 60 11.01 -4.28 1.59
C ASP A 60 9.90 -3.50 2.31
N PHE A 61 9.72 -2.22 1.97
CA PHE A 61 8.71 -1.36 2.59
C PHE A 61 7.34 -1.44 1.91
N LEU A 62 7.24 -2.10 0.74
CA LEU A 62 6.04 -2.06 -0.09
C LEU A 62 4.81 -2.57 0.66
N PRO A 63 4.84 -3.72 1.36
CA PRO A 63 3.67 -4.19 2.08
C PRO A 63 3.23 -3.25 3.20
N ALA A 64 4.19 -2.67 3.93
CA ALA A 64 3.88 -1.72 5.01
C ALA A 64 3.24 -0.44 4.46
N VAL A 65 3.71 0.07 3.32
CA VAL A 65 3.11 1.24 2.67
C VAL A 65 1.71 0.94 2.15
N VAL A 66 1.50 -0.20 1.48
CA VAL A 66 0.17 -0.63 1.01
C VAL A 66 -0.80 -0.75 2.19
N ARG A 67 -0.37 -1.34 3.32
CA ARG A 67 -1.20 -1.39 4.54
C ARG A 67 -1.54 -0.01 5.09
N ASN A 68 -0.58 0.91 5.14
CA ASN A 68 -0.83 2.27 5.61
C ASN A 68 -1.83 3.00 4.72
N LEU A 69 -1.75 2.81 3.40
CA LEU A 69 -2.75 3.32 2.46
C LEU A 69 -4.14 2.72 2.77
N ARG A 70 -4.25 1.40 2.91
CA ARG A 70 -5.50 0.72 3.25
C ARG A 70 -6.10 1.21 4.57
N TYR A 71 -5.27 1.35 5.61
CA TYR A 71 -5.70 1.77 6.95
C TYR A 71 -6.22 3.22 6.97
N ASN A 72 -5.49 4.15 6.35
CA ASN A 72 -5.85 5.57 6.41
C ASN A 72 -7.03 5.93 5.48
N PHE A 73 -7.29 5.12 4.45
CA PHE A 73 -8.44 5.28 3.56
C PHE A 73 -9.64 4.41 3.93
N PHE A 74 -9.57 3.63 5.01
CA PHE A 74 -10.73 2.89 5.53
C PHE A 74 -11.80 3.86 6.07
N PRO A 75 -13.10 3.73 5.70
CA PRO A 75 -13.70 2.61 4.96
C PRO A 75 -13.88 2.82 3.44
N ALA A 76 -13.49 3.97 2.88
CA ALA A 76 -13.67 4.28 1.46
C ALA A 76 -12.93 3.28 0.53
N GLY A 77 -11.74 2.83 0.92
CA GLY A 77 -10.91 1.90 0.15
C GLY A 77 -10.14 2.57 -0.99
N LEU A 78 -9.21 1.83 -1.58
CA LEU A 78 -8.33 2.30 -2.66
C LEU A 78 -8.12 1.18 -3.68
N ARG A 79 -8.15 1.47 -4.97
CA ARG A 79 -7.45 0.66 -5.97
C ARG A 79 -5.99 1.08 -5.99
N ILE A 80 -5.06 0.15 -6.15
CA ILE A 80 -3.62 0.42 -6.13
C ILE A 80 -2.95 -0.26 -7.33
N GLY A 81 -2.31 0.53 -8.18
CA GLY A 81 -1.40 0.06 -9.21
C GLY A 81 0.05 0.23 -8.76
N ILE A 82 0.84 -0.83 -8.84
CA ILE A 82 2.26 -0.82 -8.47
C ILE A 82 3.07 -1.09 -9.72
N GLY A 83 3.95 -0.16 -10.10
CA GLY A 83 4.85 -0.30 -11.23
C GLY A 83 6.30 -0.35 -10.77
N ILE A 84 7.04 -1.34 -11.27
CA ILE A 84 8.48 -1.46 -11.06
C ILE A 84 9.17 -1.30 -12.40
N GLY A 85 10.17 -0.41 -12.48
CA GLY A 85 10.90 -0.16 -13.72
C GLY A 85 11.88 1.00 -13.61
N SER A 86 12.35 1.48 -14.75
CA SER A 86 13.16 2.71 -14.84
C SER A 86 12.32 3.98 -14.64
N ILE A 87 12.99 5.06 -14.20
CA ILE A 87 12.48 6.43 -14.27
C ILE A 87 13.39 7.14 -15.28
N SER A 88 12.79 7.76 -16.29
CA SER A 88 13.52 8.44 -17.38
C SER A 88 13.81 9.90 -17.05
N THR A 89 13.02 10.50 -16.16
CA THR A 89 13.28 11.83 -15.60
C THR A 89 14.25 11.76 -14.42
N GLY A 90 14.84 12.89 -14.01
CA GLY A 90 15.48 12.99 -12.70
C GLY A 90 14.50 12.70 -11.56
N ILE A 91 15.01 12.52 -10.33
CA ILE A 91 14.17 12.42 -9.14
C ILE A 91 13.75 13.83 -8.70
N GLU A 92 12.45 14.10 -8.81
CA GLU A 92 11.85 15.37 -8.40
C GLU A 92 11.14 15.26 -7.04
N LYS A 93 10.80 16.42 -6.46
CA LYS A 93 10.01 16.46 -5.22
C LYS A 93 8.56 16.01 -5.41
N ASN A 94 8.05 16.11 -6.64
CA ASN A 94 6.68 15.82 -7.00
C ASN A 94 6.65 14.69 -8.04
N SER A 95 6.04 13.57 -7.69
CA SER A 95 5.99 12.39 -8.57
C SER A 95 5.21 12.65 -9.87
N TRP A 96 4.34 13.64 -9.91
CA TRP A 96 3.57 14.00 -11.11
C TRP A 96 4.37 14.73 -12.19
N GLU A 97 5.57 15.21 -11.84
CA GLU A 97 6.52 15.83 -12.76
C GLU A 97 7.54 14.81 -13.31
N MET A 98 7.37 13.55 -12.94
CA MET A 98 8.28 12.46 -13.27
C MET A 98 7.63 11.48 -14.26
N ASP A 99 8.47 10.80 -15.02
CA ASP A 99 8.03 9.80 -16.00
C ASP A 99 9.03 8.66 -16.15
N GLY A 100 8.58 7.59 -16.81
CA GLY A 100 9.37 6.41 -17.09
C GLY A 100 8.56 5.13 -16.99
N GLU A 101 9.20 4.02 -17.33
CA GLU A 101 8.61 2.68 -17.35
C GLU A 101 7.86 2.32 -16.06
N ALA A 102 8.40 2.69 -14.89
CA ALA A 102 7.73 2.45 -13.61
C ALA A 102 6.38 3.17 -13.51
N PHE A 103 6.26 4.39 -14.06
CA PHE A 103 5.01 5.15 -14.06
C PHE A 103 4.00 4.57 -15.06
N TYR A 104 4.44 4.21 -16.26
CA TYR A 104 3.57 3.56 -17.25
C TYR A 104 2.99 2.25 -16.70
N ARG A 105 3.84 1.42 -16.11
CA ARG A 105 3.45 0.16 -15.45
C ARG A 105 2.49 0.37 -14.28
N ALA A 106 2.73 1.38 -13.43
CA ALA A 106 1.85 1.67 -12.32
C ALA A 106 0.45 2.09 -12.79
N ARG A 107 0.37 2.93 -13.85
CA ARG A 107 -0.90 3.34 -14.47
C ARG A 107 -1.63 2.18 -15.15
N GLU A 108 -0.90 1.32 -15.86
CA GLU A 108 -1.45 0.08 -16.44
C GLU A 108 -1.99 -0.85 -15.34
N ALA A 109 -1.23 -1.05 -14.26
CA ALA A 109 -1.68 -1.84 -13.13
C ALA A 109 -2.98 -1.29 -12.52
N LEU A 110 -3.07 0.03 -12.36
CA LEU A 110 -4.26 0.67 -11.82
C LEU A 110 -5.48 0.53 -12.74
N SER A 111 -5.29 0.64 -14.06
CA SER A 111 -6.39 0.50 -15.02
C SER A 111 -6.94 -0.93 -15.12
N LEU A 112 -6.11 -1.92 -14.77
CA LEU A 112 -6.51 -3.33 -14.70
C LEU A 112 -7.22 -3.69 -13.39
N CYS A 113 -7.19 -2.81 -12.37
CA CYS A 113 -7.84 -3.10 -11.09
C CYS A 113 -9.36 -3.20 -11.25
N ASP A 114 -9.96 -4.18 -10.59
CA ASP A 114 -11.40 -4.42 -10.64
C ASP A 114 -11.97 -4.74 -9.25
N LYS A 115 -13.19 -5.30 -9.20
CA LYS A 115 -13.83 -5.69 -7.92
C LYS A 115 -13.18 -6.86 -7.21
N ASN A 116 -12.38 -7.66 -7.92
CA ASN A 116 -11.73 -8.87 -7.42
C ASN A 116 -10.25 -8.62 -7.09
N ALA A 117 -9.58 -7.75 -7.84
CA ALA A 117 -8.19 -7.37 -7.65
C ALA A 117 -8.07 -5.84 -7.54
N ILE A 118 -8.01 -5.35 -6.30
CA ILE A 118 -7.85 -3.92 -6.00
C ILE A 118 -6.38 -3.51 -5.78
N THR A 119 -5.45 -4.46 -5.96
CA THR A 119 -4.01 -4.22 -6.01
C THR A 119 -3.42 -5.05 -7.14
N ILE A 120 -2.74 -4.42 -8.09
CA ILE A 120 -2.06 -5.10 -9.19
C ILE A 120 -0.61 -4.63 -9.27
N VAL A 121 0.29 -5.55 -9.62
CA VAL A 121 1.71 -5.27 -9.76
C VAL A 121 2.15 -5.51 -11.21
N LYS A 122 2.94 -4.58 -11.74
CA LYS A 122 3.56 -4.64 -13.07
C LYS A 122 5.08 -4.48 -12.95
N THR A 123 5.82 -5.44 -13.48
CA THR A 123 7.29 -5.55 -13.37
C THR A 123 7.99 -5.80 -14.70
N GLY A 124 7.26 -6.19 -15.74
CA GLY A 124 7.80 -6.69 -17.00
C GLY A 124 7.99 -8.21 -17.05
N ASP A 125 7.99 -8.88 -15.89
CA ASP A 125 8.00 -10.35 -15.79
C ASP A 125 6.58 -10.85 -15.48
N LEU A 126 5.94 -11.51 -16.45
CA LEU A 126 4.56 -11.98 -16.32
C LEU A 126 4.34 -12.98 -15.19
N PHE A 127 5.32 -13.84 -14.91
CA PHE A 127 5.20 -14.84 -13.85
C PHE A 127 5.20 -14.16 -12.48
N ILE A 128 6.09 -13.19 -12.28
CA ILE A 128 6.17 -12.43 -11.04
C ILE A 128 4.95 -11.51 -10.88
N GLU A 129 4.49 -10.88 -11.96
CA GLU A 129 3.25 -10.08 -11.97
C GLU A 129 2.04 -10.90 -11.52
N GLU A 130 1.84 -12.09 -12.09
CA GLU A 130 0.72 -12.97 -11.75
C GLU A 130 0.80 -13.43 -10.30
N ALA A 131 1.96 -13.92 -9.87
CA ALA A 131 2.16 -14.43 -8.51
C ALA A 131 1.96 -13.33 -7.45
N THR A 132 2.54 -12.14 -7.66
CA THR A 132 2.45 -11.03 -6.70
C THR A 132 1.04 -10.44 -6.67
N THR A 133 0.39 -10.30 -7.82
CA THR A 133 -1.02 -9.86 -7.89
C THR A 133 -1.92 -10.85 -7.17
N ALA A 134 -1.79 -12.16 -7.40
CA ALA A 134 -2.57 -13.18 -6.69
C ALA A 134 -2.38 -13.12 -5.17
N LEU A 135 -1.14 -12.92 -4.70
CA LEU A 135 -0.87 -12.75 -3.27
C LEU A 135 -1.53 -11.49 -2.70
N PHE A 136 -1.42 -10.35 -3.38
CA PHE A 136 -2.11 -9.14 -2.95
C PHE A 136 -3.63 -9.30 -2.96
N THR A 137 -4.21 -9.91 -3.98
CA THR A 137 -5.66 -10.22 -4.02
C THR A 137 -6.11 -11.01 -2.79
N LEU A 138 -5.34 -12.02 -2.37
CA LEU A 138 -5.63 -12.78 -1.16
C LEU A 138 -5.49 -11.93 0.12
N LEU A 139 -4.48 -11.07 0.19
CA LEU A 139 -4.28 -10.16 1.31
C LEU A 139 -5.41 -9.12 1.41
N ASP A 140 -5.81 -8.52 0.29
CA ASP A 140 -6.94 -7.58 0.21
C ASP A 140 -8.25 -8.27 0.61
N ALA A 141 -8.49 -9.52 0.18
CA ALA A 141 -9.65 -10.31 0.58
C ALA A 141 -9.67 -10.61 2.09
N LEU A 142 -8.51 -10.81 2.73
CA LEU A 142 -8.43 -10.96 4.19
C LEU A 142 -8.67 -9.63 4.90
N GLN A 143 -8.01 -8.56 4.45
CA GLN A 143 -8.04 -7.24 5.08
C GLN A 143 -9.39 -6.52 4.92
N SER A 144 -10.14 -6.80 3.85
CA SER A 144 -11.50 -6.27 3.66
C SER A 144 -12.48 -6.70 4.76
N LYS A 145 -12.19 -7.82 5.45
CA LYS A 145 -12.99 -8.32 6.58
C LYS A 145 -12.55 -7.76 7.92
N TRP A 146 -11.47 -6.97 7.96
CA TRP A 146 -10.93 -6.46 9.21
C TRP A 146 -11.80 -5.35 9.76
N THR A 147 -12.10 -5.44 11.06
CA THR A 147 -12.75 -4.35 11.78
C THR A 147 -11.75 -3.24 12.07
N ARG A 148 -12.24 -2.03 12.36
CA ARG A 148 -11.41 -0.91 12.79
C ARG A 148 -10.48 -1.28 13.96
N ALA A 149 -11.01 -2.03 14.95
CA ALA A 149 -10.24 -2.46 16.10
C ALA A 149 -9.13 -3.47 15.75
N GLN A 150 -9.32 -4.31 14.73
CA GLN A 150 -8.31 -5.24 14.24
C GLN A 150 -7.19 -4.50 13.51
N TRP A 151 -7.54 -3.56 12.64
CA TRP A 151 -6.60 -2.64 12.01
C TRP A 151 -5.75 -1.90 13.05
N GLU A 152 -6.38 -1.25 14.02
CA GLU A 152 -5.70 -0.52 15.09
C GLU A 152 -4.74 -1.41 15.89
N ALA A 153 -5.14 -2.64 16.22
CA ALA A 153 -4.28 -3.60 16.90
C ALA A 153 -3.05 -3.98 16.07
N VAL A 154 -3.24 -4.27 14.79
CA VAL A 154 -2.14 -4.63 13.88
C VAL A 154 -1.18 -3.46 13.68
N MET A 155 -1.67 -2.27 13.34
CA MET A 155 -0.83 -1.09 13.10
C MET A 155 -0.02 -0.70 14.33
N ASN A 156 -0.61 -0.78 15.53
CA ASN A 156 0.12 -0.51 16.78
C ASN A 156 1.10 -1.62 17.14
N TYR A 157 0.74 -2.90 16.94
CA TYR A 157 1.66 -4.00 17.17
C TYR A 157 2.88 -3.92 16.27
N GLU A 158 2.68 -3.63 14.98
CA GLU A 158 3.75 -3.43 14.00
C GLU A 158 4.68 -2.29 14.43
N LYS A 159 4.10 -1.11 14.76
CA LYS A 159 4.88 0.08 15.12
C LYS A 159 5.69 -0.08 16.41
N TYR A 160 5.12 -0.72 17.43
CA TYR A 160 5.74 -0.77 18.76
C TYR A 160 6.35 -2.14 19.12
N GLY A 161 6.21 -3.14 18.26
CA GLY A 161 6.84 -4.46 18.33
C GLY A 161 6.30 -5.41 19.41
N THR A 162 5.47 -4.95 20.34
CA THR A 162 4.95 -5.78 21.44
C THR A 162 3.47 -5.52 21.72
N TYR A 163 2.73 -6.57 22.10
CA TYR A 163 1.33 -6.42 22.52
C TYR A 163 1.19 -5.53 23.74
N LYS A 164 2.17 -5.51 24.64
CA LYS A 164 2.17 -4.63 25.82
C LYS A 164 2.21 -3.15 25.44
N LYS A 165 3.13 -2.75 24.56
CA LYS A 165 3.23 -1.36 24.11
C LYS A 165 2.01 -0.96 23.28
N ALA A 166 1.55 -1.82 22.36
CA ALA A 166 0.34 -1.56 21.58
C ALA A 166 -0.91 -1.40 22.47
N ALA A 167 -1.03 -2.22 23.50
CA ALA A 167 -2.12 -2.15 24.48
C ALA A 167 -2.15 -0.84 25.27
N GLN A 168 -0.99 -0.30 25.64
CA GLN A 168 -0.88 1.00 26.31
C GLN A 168 -1.44 2.13 25.43
N ILE A 169 -1.10 2.13 24.14
CA ILE A 169 -1.62 3.14 23.19
C ILE A 169 -3.13 2.98 22.98
N LEU A 170 -3.59 1.74 22.84
CA LEU A 170 -5.00 1.43 22.58
C LEU A 170 -5.88 1.44 23.84
N LYS A 171 -5.29 1.62 25.04
CA LYS A 171 -5.97 1.57 26.34
C LYS A 171 -6.80 0.30 26.54
N VAL A 172 -6.23 -0.85 26.16
CA VAL A 172 -6.83 -2.18 26.33
C VAL A 172 -5.83 -3.13 27.00
N MET A 173 -6.28 -4.33 27.38
CA MET A 173 -5.37 -5.37 27.88
C MET A 173 -4.50 -5.96 26.74
N PRO A 174 -3.23 -6.33 26.98
CA PRO A 174 -2.36 -6.96 25.96
C PRO A 174 -2.97 -8.18 25.27
N GLN A 175 -3.70 -9.02 26.02
CA GLN A 175 -4.42 -10.17 25.49
C GLN A 175 -5.50 -9.79 24.46
N ASN A 176 -6.10 -8.60 24.57
CA ASN A 176 -7.09 -8.11 23.61
C ASN A 176 -6.41 -7.72 22.29
N VAL A 177 -5.21 -7.13 22.34
CA VAL A 177 -4.40 -6.86 21.14
C VAL A 177 -4.03 -8.18 20.46
N ALA A 178 -3.52 -9.16 21.21
CA ALA A 178 -3.20 -10.48 20.68
C ALA A 178 -4.42 -11.15 20.03
N LYS A 179 -5.58 -11.14 20.69
CA LYS A 179 -6.84 -11.68 20.15
C LYS A 179 -7.24 -10.98 18.84
N ARG A 180 -7.10 -9.66 18.76
CA ARG A 180 -7.40 -8.87 17.55
C ARG A 180 -6.43 -9.20 16.41
N CYS A 181 -5.12 -9.26 16.66
CA CYS A 181 -4.12 -9.67 15.66
C CYS A 181 -4.34 -11.11 15.17
N ASN A 182 -4.72 -12.03 16.07
CA ASN A 182 -5.04 -13.41 15.70
C ASN A 182 -6.31 -13.50 14.85
N ALA A 183 -7.37 -12.76 15.22
CA ALA A 183 -8.60 -12.68 14.42
C ALA A 183 -8.36 -12.05 13.04
N ALA A 184 -7.43 -11.10 12.96
CA ALA A 184 -6.95 -10.50 11.72
C ALA A 184 -6.08 -11.45 10.88
N ARG A 185 -5.75 -12.66 11.37
CA ARG A 185 -4.84 -13.61 10.70
C ARG A 185 -3.46 -13.00 10.42
N TRP A 186 -2.98 -12.14 11.33
CA TRP A 186 -1.78 -11.32 11.12
C TRP A 186 -0.53 -12.11 10.68
N GLN A 187 -0.30 -13.30 11.26
CA GLN A 187 0.84 -14.13 10.88
C GLN A 187 0.77 -14.64 9.43
N ALA A 188 -0.43 -14.90 8.90
CA ALA A 188 -0.62 -15.27 7.51
C ALA A 188 -0.34 -14.08 6.58
N VAL A 189 -0.81 -12.88 6.98
CA VAL A 189 -0.53 -11.62 6.27
C VAL A 189 0.99 -11.39 6.17
N VAL A 190 1.70 -11.41 7.29
CA VAL A 190 3.17 -11.23 7.30
C VAL A 190 3.90 -12.26 6.43
N ARG A 191 3.42 -13.50 6.35
CA ARG A 191 4.01 -14.52 5.46
C ARG A 191 3.78 -14.19 3.99
N GLY A 192 2.55 -13.80 3.60
CA GLY A 192 2.22 -13.43 2.23
C GLY A 192 3.03 -12.21 1.77
N GLU A 193 3.15 -11.20 2.63
CA GLU A 193 3.94 -10.00 2.35
C GLU A 193 5.43 -10.30 2.21
N LYS A 194 6.00 -11.17 3.05
CA LYS A 194 7.39 -11.63 2.89
C LYS A 194 7.59 -12.36 1.57
N ALA A 195 6.61 -13.13 1.11
CA ALA A 195 6.67 -13.80 -0.19
C ALA A 195 6.66 -12.78 -1.34
N ILE A 196 5.79 -11.77 -1.27
CA ILE A 196 5.77 -10.65 -2.23
C ILE A 196 7.16 -9.98 -2.31
N VAL A 197 7.74 -9.61 -1.16
CA VAL A 197 9.06 -8.96 -1.13
C VAL A 197 10.13 -9.84 -1.78
N ARG A 198 10.14 -11.16 -1.50
CA ARG A 198 11.12 -12.09 -2.11
C ARG A 198 10.95 -12.20 -3.63
N LEU A 199 9.72 -12.33 -4.11
CA LEU A 199 9.42 -12.41 -5.54
C LEU A 199 9.87 -11.14 -6.27
N LEU A 200 9.60 -9.98 -5.69
CA LEU A 200 9.99 -8.71 -6.31
C LEU A 200 11.49 -8.45 -6.24
N LYS A 201 12.17 -8.88 -5.16
CA LYS A 201 13.65 -8.83 -5.09
C LYS A 201 14.31 -9.65 -6.19
N PHE A 202 13.76 -10.83 -6.49
CA PHE A 202 14.26 -11.65 -7.59
C PHE A 202 14.28 -10.90 -8.93
N VAL A 203 13.24 -10.12 -9.24
CA VAL A 203 13.20 -9.28 -10.46
C VAL A 203 14.20 -8.12 -10.41
N LEU A 204 14.35 -7.50 -9.24
CA LEU A 204 15.24 -6.36 -9.07
C LEU A 204 16.72 -6.76 -9.12
N GLU A 205 17.06 -7.95 -8.64
CA GLU A 205 18.43 -8.49 -8.57
C GLU A 205 18.80 -9.31 -9.83
N GLY A 206 17.83 -9.93 -10.50
CA GLY A 206 18.02 -10.71 -11.72
C GLY A 206 18.47 -9.89 -12.94
N ASN A 207 18.23 -8.58 -12.94
CA ASN A 207 18.65 -7.65 -14.01
C ASN A 207 20.03 -7.01 -13.77
N THR A 208 20.77 -7.47 -12.75
CA THR A 208 22.13 -6.95 -12.45
C THR A 208 23.27 -7.83 -12.99
N ASN A 209 22.95 -8.90 -13.73
CA ASN A 209 23.90 -9.89 -14.25
C ASN A 209 23.99 -9.95 -15.79
N GLU A 210 23.50 -8.92 -16.48
CA GLU A 210 23.78 -8.68 -17.92
C GLU A 210 24.69 -7.46 -18.09
#